data_AF-A0A2V9MQ54-F1
#
_entry.id   AF-A0A2V9MQ54-F1
#
_cell.length_a   1.000
_cell.length_b   1.000
_cell.length_c   1.000
_cell.angle_alpha   90.00
_cell.angle_beta   90.00
_cell.angle_gamma   90.00
#
_symmetry.space_group_name_H-M   'P 1'
#
loop_
_entity.id
_entity.type
_entity.pdbx_description
1 polymer ?
#
loop_
_entity_poly.entity_id
_entity_poly.type
_entity_poly.pdbx_seq_one_letter_code
_entity_poly.pdbx_strand_id
1 'polypeptide(L)'
;FLGRWDLTLKAPDREYPSWIEISEENGQLKARMVSRWGHARPLPEITLTNGRLKFVSPKEEEDRKDDMVFEGTLAGKTLSGTTTGP
;
A
#
# COMPACT_ATOMS: atom_id res chain seq x y z
N PHE A 1 9.37 -4.81 -8.00
CA PHE A 1 8.16 -4.47 -7.24
C PHE A 1 6.99 -5.41 -7.51
N LEU A 2 6.85 -5.99 -8.71
CA LEU A 2 5.79 -6.96 -8.99
C LEU A 2 5.79 -8.14 -8.00
N GLY A 3 4.59 -8.63 -7.68
CA GLY A 3 4.35 -9.68 -6.72
C GLY A 3 3.64 -9.20 -5.47
N ARG A 4 3.50 -10.12 -4.51
CA ARG A 4 2.87 -9.87 -3.22
C ARG A 4 3.93 -9.54 -2.16
N TRP A 5 3.61 -8.54 -1.36
CA TRP A 5 4.40 -8.06 -0.24
C TRP A 5 3.54 -8.13 1.01
N ASP A 6 3.96 -8.94 1.97
CA ASP A 6 3.39 -8.88 3.31
C ASP A 6 3.94 -7.64 4.02
N LEU A 7 3.05 -6.90 4.66
CA LEU A 7 3.32 -5.62 5.29
C LEU A 7 2.87 -5.67 6.75
N THR A 8 3.54 -4.87 7.58
CA THR A 8 3.10 -4.57 8.94
C THR A 8 2.86 -3.08 9.03
N LEU A 9 1.59 -2.67 9.12
CA LEU A 9 1.25 -1.27 9.34
C LEU A 9 1.36 -0.98 10.83
N LYS A 10 2.24 -0.06 11.19
CA LYS A 10 2.44 0.35 12.58
C LYS A 10 1.64 1.63 12.84
N ALA A 11 0.71 1.56 13.78
CA ALA A 11 -0.04 2.72 14.27
C ALA A 11 0.19 2.86 15.79
N PRO A 12 -0.15 4.02 16.40
CA PRO A 12 0.08 4.25 17.82
C PRO A 12 -0.59 3.24 18.76
N ASP A 13 -1.73 2.68 18.33
CA ASP A 13 -2.51 1.72 19.11
C ASP A 13 -1.98 0.28 18.97
N ARG A 14 -1.66 -0.15 17.74
CA ARG A 14 -1.16 -1.50 17.46
C ARG A 14 -0.54 -1.64 16.07
N GLU A 15 0.04 -2.81 15.85
CA GLU A 15 0.44 -3.28 14.52
C GLU A 15 -0.70 -4.02 13.84
N TYR A 16 -0.88 -3.75 12.55
CA TYR A 16 -1.89 -4.39 11.71
C TYR A 16 -1.19 -5.25 10.67
N PRO A 17 -1.46 -6.56 10.62
CA PRO A 17 -1.02 -7.40 9.51
C PRO A 17 -1.75 -6.94 8.25
N SER A 18 -1.00 -6.72 7.18
CA SER A 18 -1.50 -6.20 5.92
C SER A 18 -0.70 -6.80 4.78
N TRP A 19 -1.15 -6.61 3.55
CA TRP A 19 -0.35 -6.97 2.38
C TRP A 19 -0.79 -6.16 1.17
N ILE A 20 0.13 -6.01 0.22
CA ILE A 20 -0.16 -5.45 -1.10
C ILE A 20 0.32 -6.42 -2.17
N GLU A 21 -0.47 -6.59 -3.21
CA GLU A 21 -0.06 -7.27 -4.42
C GLU A 21 0.01 -6.27 -5.57
N ILE A 22 1.15 -6.23 -6.24
CA ILE A 22 1.44 -5.36 -7.36
C ILE A 22 1.55 -6.23 -8.61
N SER A 23 0.71 -5.95 -9.59
CA SER A 23 0.68 -6.64 -10.88
C SER A 23 0.80 -5.64 -12.00
N GLU A 24 1.22 -6.10 -13.17
CA GLU A 24 1.22 -5.31 -14.40
C GLU A 24 0.29 -5.97 -15.42
N GLU A 25 -0.56 -5.18 -16.05
CA GLU A 25 -1.45 -5.62 -17.11
C GLU A 25 -1.43 -4.60 -18.24
N ASN A 26 -1.09 -5.02 -19.46
CA ASN A 26 -0.98 -4.16 -20.64
C ASN A 26 -0.08 -2.93 -20.43
N GLY A 27 1.02 -3.08 -19.68
CA GLY A 27 1.95 -2.00 -19.36
C GLY A 27 1.45 -0.99 -18.32
N GLN A 28 0.33 -1.27 -17.65
CA GLN A 28 -0.20 -0.47 -16.55
C GLN A 28 -0.06 -1.22 -15.23
N LEU A 29 0.46 -0.53 -14.21
CA LEU A 29 0.51 -1.06 -12.86
C LEU A 29 -0.89 -1.11 -12.25
N LYS A 30 -1.20 -2.23 -11.62
CA LYS A 30 -2.39 -2.43 -10.80
C LYS A 30 -1.95 -2.87 -9.41
N ALA A 31 -2.71 -2.47 -8.41
CA ALA A 31 -2.48 -2.90 -7.05
C ALA A 31 -3.79 -3.34 -6.40
N ARG A 32 -3.67 -4.32 -5.51
CA ARG A 32 -4.71 -4.66 -4.56
C ARG A 32 -4.10 -4.83 -3.18
N MET A 33 -4.86 -4.50 -2.15
CA MET A 33 -4.37 -4.44 -0.78
C MET A 33 -5.38 -5.03 0.19
N VAL A 34 -4.87 -5.65 1.25
CA VAL A 34 -5.57 -5.77 2.53
C VAL A 34 -4.91 -4.82 3.51
N SER A 35 -5.70 -3.87 4.00
CA SER A 35 -5.31 -2.93 5.05
C SER A 35 -5.74 -3.45 6.43
N ARG A 36 -5.98 -2.55 7.38
CA ARG A 36 -6.40 -2.88 8.75
C ARG A 36 -7.74 -3.62 8.86
N TRP A 37 -8.58 -3.56 7.83
CA TRP A 37 -9.95 -4.08 7.84
C TRP A 37 -10.13 -5.50 7.29
N GLY A 38 -9.04 -6.15 6.84
CA GLY A 38 -9.05 -7.58 6.48
C GLY A 38 -9.70 -7.93 5.13
N HIS A 39 -10.21 -6.96 4.37
CA HIS A 39 -10.78 -7.17 3.03
C HIS A 39 -9.79 -6.79 1.93
N ALA A 40 -9.69 -7.62 0.89
CA ALA A 40 -8.82 -7.40 -0.26
C ALA A 40 -9.52 -6.55 -1.31
N ARG A 41 -8.96 -5.40 -1.65
CA ARG A 41 -9.57 -4.45 -2.60
C ARG A 41 -8.57 -3.90 -3.61
N PRO A 42 -9.00 -3.57 -4.84
CA PRO A 42 -8.16 -2.83 -5.77
C PRO A 42 -7.88 -1.42 -5.25
N LEU A 43 -6.71 -0.89 -5.59
CA LEU A 43 -6.36 0.50 -5.28
C LEU A 43 -6.56 1.39 -6.51
N PRO A 44 -7.05 2.63 -6.35
CA PRO A 44 -7.32 3.54 -7.45
C PRO A 44 -6.05 4.05 -8.14
N GLU A 45 -4.94 4.15 -7.40
CA GLU A 45 -3.68 4.70 -7.90
C GLU A 45 -2.49 3.91 -7.36
N ILE A 46 -1.58 3.58 -8.27
CA ILE A 46 -0.23 3.08 -7.97
C ILE A 46 0.75 3.69 -8.98
N THR A 47 1.86 4.20 -8.48
CA THR A 47 2.96 4.72 -9.30
C THR A 47 4.29 4.18 -8.81
N LEU A 48 5.20 3.97 -9.75
CA LEU A 48 6.57 3.57 -9.48
C LEU A 48 7.52 4.51 -10.24
N THR A 49 8.17 5.40 -9.51
CA THR A 49 9.03 6.44 -10.09
C THR A 49 10.35 6.48 -9.34
N ASN A 50 11.48 6.40 -10.04
CA ASN A 50 12.83 6.47 -9.45
C ASN A 50 13.04 5.50 -8.27
N GLY A 51 12.49 4.28 -8.37
CA GLY A 51 12.58 3.28 -7.30
C GLY A 51 11.72 3.56 -6.06
N ARG A 52 10.83 4.55 -6.12
CA ARG A 52 9.82 4.84 -5.10
C ARG A 52 8.45 4.37 -5.56
N LEU A 53 7.86 3.50 -4.75
CA LEU A 53 6.49 3.05 -4.89
C LEU A 53 5.58 4.03 -4.14
N LYS A 54 4.53 4.51 -4.80
CA LYS A 54 3.45 5.26 -4.16
C LYS A 54 2.11 4.64 -4.52
N PHE A 55 1.22 4.50 -3.53
CA PHE A 55 -0.15 4.05 -3.76
C PHE A 55 -1.11 4.70 -2.76
N VAL A 56 -2.40 4.68 -3.09
CA VAL A 56 -3.43 5.36 -2.29
C VAL A 56 -4.49 4.36 -1.86
N SER A 57 -4.86 4.35 -0.57
CA SER A 57 -6.09 3.71 -0.10
C SER A 57 -7.13 4.78 0.23
N PRO A 58 -8.34 4.73 -0.37
CA PRO A 58 -9.37 5.75 -0.17
C PRO A 58 -9.80 5.87 1.29
N LYS A 59 -10.20 7.08 1.69
CA LYS A 59 -10.65 7.36 3.06
C LYS A 59 -11.90 6.59 3.48
N GLU A 60 -12.83 6.34 2.56
CA GLU A 60 -14.08 5.60 2.82
C GLU A 60 -13.77 4.14 3.18
N GLU A 61 -12.74 3.63 2.53
CA GLU A 61 -12.21 2.29 2.63
C GLU A 61 -11.32 2.13 3.89
N GLU A 62 -10.78 3.24 4.41
CA GLU A 62 -9.97 3.27 5.62
C GLU A 62 -10.72 3.79 6.86
N ASP A 63 -11.96 4.25 6.76
CA ASP A 63 -12.70 4.97 7.81
C ASP A 63 -11.91 6.18 8.34
N ARG A 64 -11.61 7.11 7.42
CA ARG A 64 -10.80 8.32 7.67
C ARG A 64 -11.43 9.56 7.04
N LYS A 65 -10.91 10.74 7.42
CA LYS A 65 -11.26 12.02 6.79
C LYS A 65 -10.55 12.26 5.47
N ASP A 66 -9.33 11.75 5.36
CA ASP A 66 -8.43 11.94 4.23
C ASP A 66 -7.85 10.59 3.79
N ASP A 67 -7.52 10.52 2.50
CA ASP A 67 -6.96 9.32 1.89
C ASP A 67 -5.63 8.95 2.54
N MET A 68 -5.40 7.64 2.63
CA MET A 68 -4.18 7.09 3.16
C MET A 68 -3.19 6.89 2.01
N VAL A 69 -2.20 7.78 1.92
CA VAL A 69 -1.16 7.77 0.90
C VAL A 69 0.03 7.00 1.45
N PHE A 70 0.52 6.02 0.71
CA PHE A 70 1.69 5.22 1.07
C PHE A 70 2.84 5.57 0.15
N GLU A 71 4.02 5.73 0.73
CA GLU A 71 5.27 5.95 -0.01
C GLU A 71 6.34 5.01 0.53
N GLY A 72 6.90 4.18 -0.35
CA GLY A 72 7.87 3.15 0.03
C GLY A 72 9.01 2.99 -0.97
N THR A 73 10.08 2.38 -0.50
CA THR A 73 11.27 2.03 -1.28
C THR A 73 11.61 0.57 -1.07
N LEU A 74 12.21 -0.05 -2.09
CA LEU A 74 12.70 -1.41 -2.01
C LEU A 74 14.20 -1.39 -1.72
N ALA A 75 14.58 -1.87 -0.54
CA ALA A 75 15.97 -2.10 -0.16
C ALA A 75 16.23 -3.60 -0.14
N GLY A 76 16.87 -4.13 -1.20
CA GLY A 76 17.09 -5.56 -1.36
C GLY A 76 15.79 -6.33 -1.48
N LYS A 77 15.41 -7.06 -0.41
CA LYS A 77 14.17 -7.85 -0.34
C LYS A 77 13.13 -7.26 0.61
N THR A 78 13.33 -6.03 1.06
CA THR A 78 12.46 -5.38 2.04
C THR A 78 11.82 -4.15 1.43
N LEU A 79 10.48 -4.14 1.38
CA LEU A 79 9.69 -2.96 1.07
C LEU A 79 9.42 -2.22 2.38
N SER A 80 9.83 -0.96 2.46
CA SER A 80 9.64 -0.14 3.66
C SER A 80 9.31 1.29 3.28
N GLY A 81 8.53 1.95 4.14
CA GLY A 81 7.96 3.23 3.81
C GLY A 81 7.15 3.81 4.95
N THR A 82 6.47 4.90 4.63
CA THR A 82 5.57 5.62 5.53
C THR A 82 4.23 5.82 4.86
N THR A 83 3.25 6.19 5.66
CA THR A 83 1.93 6.52 5.16
C THR A 83 1.36 7.69 5.94
N THR A 84 0.44 8.44 5.32
CA THR A 84 -0.29 9.51 5.98
C THR A 84 -1.25 8.91 7.02
N GLY A 85 -0.80 8.79 8.25
CA GLY A 85 -1.59 8.45 9.44
C GLY A 85 -1.74 9.66 10.37
N PRO A 86 -2.78 9.74 11.23
CA PRO A 86 -2.59 10.42 12.50
C PRO A 86 -1.52 9.72 13.34
#